data_AF-A0A659USV9-F1
#
_entry.id   AF-A0A659USV9-F1
#
_cell.length_a   1.000
_cell.length_b   1.000
_cell.length_c   1.000
_cell.angle_alpha   90.00
_cell.angle_beta   90.00
_cell.angle_gamma   90.00
#
_symmetry.space_group_name_H-M   'P 1'
#
loop_
_entity.id
_entity.type
_entity.pdbx_description
1 polymer ?
#
loop_
_entity_poly.entity_id
_entity_poly.type
_entity_poly.pdbx_seq_one_letter_code
_entity_poly.pdbx_strand_id
1 'polypeptide(L)'
;MAREQLNSASYDWNAFPDRPQLASALAAKVADRLTRAIDRRGTAVLAVSGGTTPAKFFAALSVAPIAWDKVIVTLVDERFVPASSPRSNAGLVAANLLQNAARAARFVPLYHEAAGIEDAA
;
A
#
# COMPACT_ATOMS: atom_id res chain seq x y z
N MET A 1 24.53 26.08 4.70
CA MET A 1 24.54 25.18 5.87
C MET A 1 23.37 24.19 5.88
N ALA A 2 22.08 24.58 5.89
CA ALA A 2 20.95 23.60 5.87
C ALA A 2 20.41 23.22 4.47
N ARG A 3 20.83 23.92 3.40
CA ARG A 3 20.34 23.71 2.02
C ARG A 3 21.16 22.72 1.20
N GLU A 4 22.37 22.36 1.63
CA GLU A 4 23.25 21.42 0.90
C GLU A 4 23.03 19.95 1.25
N GLN A 5 22.37 19.64 2.38
CA GLN A 5 22.16 18.27 2.85
C GLN A 5 20.96 17.54 2.22
N LEU A 6 20.12 18.22 1.43
CA LEU A 6 19.00 17.58 0.72
C LEU A 6 19.40 16.96 -0.62
N ASN A 7 20.66 17.12 -1.06
CA ASN A 7 21.12 16.70 -2.38
C ASN A 7 21.59 15.22 -2.46
N SER A 8 21.35 14.41 -1.41
CA SER A 8 21.78 13.00 -1.36
C SER A 8 20.66 11.99 -1.62
N ALA A 9 19.42 12.41 -1.83
CA ALA A 9 18.36 11.51 -2.23
C ALA A 9 18.54 11.15 -3.71
N SER A 10 19.25 10.06 -3.98
CA SER A 10 19.22 9.44 -5.31
C SER A 10 17.80 8.94 -5.58
N TYR A 11 17.17 9.47 -6.62
CA TYR A 11 15.87 9.01 -7.09
C TYR A 11 16.00 8.49 -8.53
N ASP A 12 15.39 7.34 -8.79
CA ASP A 12 15.25 6.82 -10.15
C ASP A 12 13.94 7.30 -10.74
N TRP A 13 14.00 8.21 -11.71
CA TRP A 13 12.82 8.62 -12.45
C TRP A 13 12.40 7.53 -13.44
N ASN A 14 11.16 7.06 -13.33
CA ASN A 14 10.60 6.04 -14.21
C ASN A 14 9.37 6.63 -14.92
N ALA A 15 9.51 6.88 -16.22
CA ALA A 15 8.43 7.42 -17.06
C ALA A 15 7.68 6.28 -17.75
N PHE A 16 6.35 6.43 -17.85
CA PHE A 16 5.46 5.50 -18.54
C PHE A 16 4.54 6.28 -19.47
N PRO A 17 4.16 5.71 -20.63
CA PRO A 17 3.33 6.41 -21.60
C PRO A 17 1.88 6.60 -21.13
N ASP A 18 1.39 5.76 -20.22
CA ASP A 18 0.03 5.84 -19.67
C ASP A 18 -0.09 5.29 -18.24
N ARG A 19 -1.25 5.54 -17.63
CA ARG A 19 -1.55 5.11 -16.25
C ARG A 19 -1.63 3.58 -16.08
N PRO A 20 -2.25 2.81 -17.00
CA PRO A 20 -2.20 1.35 -16.96
C PRO A 20 -0.80 0.75 -16.95
N GLN A 21 0.10 1.21 -17.83
CA GLN A 21 1.48 0.73 -17.91
C GLN A 21 2.26 1.07 -16.65
N LEU A 22 2.09 2.29 -16.11
CA LEU A 22 2.63 2.67 -14.81
C LEU A 22 2.16 1.71 -13.70
N ALA A 23 0.85 1.47 -13.62
CA ALA A 23 0.27 0.60 -12.59
C ALA A 23 0.81 -0.83 -12.64
N SER A 24 0.88 -1.41 -13.84
CA SER A 24 1.41 -2.76 -14.06
C SER A 24 2.90 -2.85 -13.71
N ALA A 25 3.72 -1.91 -14.18
CA ALA A 25 5.14 -1.89 -13.91
C ALA A 25 5.45 -1.68 -12.41
N LEU A 26 4.70 -0.81 -11.74
CA LEU A 26 4.82 -0.61 -10.30
C LEU A 26 4.38 -1.85 -9.53
N ALA A 27 3.28 -2.50 -9.94
CA ALA A 27 2.82 -3.75 -9.35
C ALA A 27 3.88 -4.85 -9.45
N ALA A 28 4.48 -5.05 -10.62
CA ALA A 28 5.55 -6.03 -10.81
C ALA A 28 6.77 -5.72 -9.91
N LYS A 29 7.21 -4.46 -9.85
CA LYS A 29 8.36 -4.05 -9.03
C LYS A 29 8.10 -4.22 -7.53
N VAL A 30 6.89 -3.91 -7.07
CA VAL A 30 6.48 -4.11 -5.67
C VAL A 30 6.36 -5.59 -5.36
N ALA A 31 5.73 -6.39 -6.24
CA ALA A 31 5.59 -7.83 -6.07
C ALA A 31 6.96 -8.52 -5.88
N ASP A 32 7.90 -8.20 -6.76
CA ASP A 32 9.27 -8.70 -6.72
C ASP A 32 10.01 -8.29 -5.43
N ARG A 33 9.78 -7.09 -4.90
CA ARG A 33 10.31 -6.67 -3.60
C ARG A 33 9.66 -7.41 -2.43
N LEU A 34 8.36 -7.67 -2.48
CA LEU A 34 7.64 -8.42 -1.45
C LEU A 34 8.09 -9.88 -1.42
N THR A 35 8.18 -10.54 -2.59
CA THR A 35 8.69 -11.91 -2.72
C THR A 35 10.09 -12.02 -2.12
N ARG A 36 11.03 -11.16 -2.53
CA ARG A 36 12.38 -11.17 -1.95
C ARG A 36 12.41 -10.89 -0.44
N ALA A 37 11.48 -10.07 0.07
CA ALA A 37 11.38 -9.82 1.50
C ALA A 37 10.89 -11.05 2.26
N ILE A 38 9.92 -11.77 1.70
CA ILE A 38 9.42 -13.05 2.23
C ILE A 38 10.54 -14.09 2.20
N ASP A 39 11.27 -14.22 1.09
CA ASP A 39 12.36 -15.21 0.98
C ASP A 39 13.45 -14.97 2.02
N ARG A 40 13.79 -13.70 2.29
CA ARG A 40 14.85 -13.36 3.25
C ARG A 40 14.42 -13.47 4.71
N ARG A 41 13.16 -13.21 5.04
CA ARG A 41 12.71 -12.96 6.43
C ARG A 41 11.47 -13.74 6.86
N GLY A 42 10.88 -14.51 5.95
CA GLY A 42 9.60 -15.19 6.15
C GLY A 42 8.35 -14.31 6.04
N THR A 43 8.49 -12.99 5.98
CA THR A 43 7.35 -12.04 5.90
C THR A 43 7.72 -10.74 5.19
N ALA A 44 6.71 -10.08 4.61
CA ALA A 44 6.83 -8.73 4.05
C ALA A 44 5.77 -7.79 4.64
N VAL A 45 6.12 -6.51 4.76
CA VAL A 45 5.21 -5.44 5.17
C VAL A 45 5.09 -4.46 4.01
N LEU A 46 3.86 -4.10 3.67
CA LEU A 46 3.52 -3.11 2.66
C LEU A 46 2.68 -2.00 3.30
N ALA A 47 3.26 -0.82 3.46
CA ALA A 47 2.51 0.38 3.79
C ALA A 47 2.08 1.10 2.50
N VAL A 48 0.79 1.41 2.36
CA VAL A 48 0.24 2.06 1.16
C VAL A 48 -0.45 3.38 1.48
N SER A 49 -0.42 4.31 0.54
CA SER A 49 -1.11 5.60 0.65
C SER A 49 -2.49 5.55 -0.01
N GLY A 50 -3.38 6.45 0.42
CA GLY A 50 -4.66 6.69 -0.22
C GLY A 50 -4.58 7.44 -1.56
N GLY A 51 -5.75 7.89 -2.03
CA GLY A 51 -5.90 8.73 -3.24
C GLY A 51 -6.43 7.98 -4.47
N THR A 52 -6.50 8.66 -5.60
CA THR A 52 -7.12 8.13 -6.84
C THR A 52 -6.14 7.42 -7.77
N THR A 53 -4.85 7.72 -7.65
CA THR A 53 -3.78 7.10 -8.44
C THR A 53 -3.51 5.63 -8.07
N PRO A 54 -3.51 5.23 -6.78
CA PRO A 54 -3.18 3.85 -6.38
C PRO A 54 -4.17 2.79 -6.82
N ALA A 55 -5.44 3.12 -7.09
CA ALA A 55 -6.48 2.11 -7.37
C ALA A 55 -6.11 1.14 -8.50
N LYS A 56 -5.56 1.64 -9.62
CA LYS A 56 -5.12 0.79 -10.75
C LYS A 56 -3.90 -0.07 -10.37
N PHE A 57 -2.97 0.49 -9.61
CA PHE A 57 -1.80 -0.23 -9.11
C PHE A 57 -2.22 -1.34 -8.13
N PHE A 58 -3.15 -1.07 -7.22
CA PHE A 58 -3.70 -2.05 -6.29
C PHE A 58 -4.41 -3.19 -7.02
N ALA A 59 -5.25 -2.87 -8.00
CA ALA A 59 -5.92 -3.89 -8.80
C ALA A 59 -4.90 -4.80 -9.52
N ALA A 60 -3.88 -4.21 -10.14
CA ALA A 60 -2.79 -4.95 -10.80
C ALA A 60 -1.95 -5.78 -9.81
N LEU A 61 -1.66 -5.25 -8.62
CA LEU A 61 -0.89 -5.95 -7.60
C LEU A 61 -1.70 -7.10 -6.98
N SER A 62 -3.02 -6.95 -6.83
CA SER A 62 -3.88 -7.93 -6.15
C SER A 62 -3.87 -9.33 -6.77
N VAL A 63 -3.54 -9.43 -8.06
CA VAL A 63 -3.45 -10.69 -8.81
C VAL A 63 -2.03 -11.27 -8.85
N ALA A 64 -1.04 -10.57 -8.30
CA ALA A 64 0.36 -11.00 -8.37
C ALA A 64 0.56 -12.34 -7.62
N PRO A 65 1.33 -13.29 -8.19
CA PRO A 65 1.56 -14.61 -7.59
C PRO A 65 2.61 -14.52 -6.46
N ILE A 66 2.21 -13.95 -5.33
CA ILE A 66 3.02 -13.80 -4.11
C ILE A 66 2.41 -14.70 -3.02
N ALA A 67 3.22 -15.17 -2.07
CA ALA A 67 2.73 -15.80 -0.84
C ALA A 67 2.05 -14.74 0.06
N TRP A 68 0.83 -14.33 -0.32
CA TRP A 68 0.09 -13.23 0.29
C TRP A 68 -0.25 -13.45 1.77
N ASP A 69 -0.39 -14.70 2.20
CA ASP A 69 -0.53 -15.09 3.61
C ASP A 69 0.65 -14.64 4.49
N LYS A 70 1.81 -14.35 3.88
CA LYS A 70 3.01 -13.82 4.54
C LYS A 70 3.16 -12.30 4.43
N VAL A 71 2.20 -11.61 3.82
CA VAL A 71 2.20 -10.16 3.63
C VAL A 71 1.29 -9.49 4.65
N ILE A 72 1.84 -8.49 5.34
CA ILE A 72 1.09 -7.56 6.17
C ILE A 72 0.90 -6.26 5.39
N VAL A 73 -0.34 -5.85 5.18
CA VAL A 73 -0.68 -4.57 4.54
C VAL A 73 -1.13 -3.60 5.63
N THR A 74 -0.63 -2.37 5.57
CA THR A 74 -1.09 -1.26 6.43
C THR A 74 -1.11 0.04 5.63
N LEU A 75 -1.49 1.13 6.28
CA LEU A 75 -1.63 2.44 5.68
C LEU A 75 -0.48 3.35 6.09
N VAL A 76 -0.08 4.26 5.21
CA VAL A 76 0.86 5.34 5.56
C VAL A 76 0.15 6.42 6.38
N ASP A 77 -1.10 6.71 6.02
CA ASP A 77 -2.00 7.66 6.65
C ASP A 77 -3.44 7.16 6.59
N GLU A 78 -4.30 7.64 7.47
CA GLU A 78 -5.73 7.35 7.46
C GLU A 78 -6.55 8.56 7.90
N ARG A 79 -7.78 8.64 7.41
CA ARG A 79 -8.78 9.60 7.83
C ARG A 79 -9.55 8.92 8.95
N PHE A 80 -9.72 9.62 10.08
CA PHE A 80 -10.46 9.07 11.22
C PHE A 80 -11.97 9.03 10.95
N VAL A 81 -12.38 8.11 10.09
CA VAL A 81 -13.75 7.88 9.63
C VAL A 81 -13.98 6.37 9.46
N PRO A 82 -15.22 5.87 9.57
CA PRO A 82 -15.53 4.47 9.33
C PRO A 82 -15.06 3.99 7.95
N ALA A 83 -14.70 2.70 7.85
CA ALA A 83 -14.22 2.10 6.59
C ALA A 83 -15.24 2.13 5.44
N SER A 84 -16.53 2.26 5.74
CA SER A 84 -17.61 2.46 4.76
C SER A 84 -17.62 3.86 4.13
N SER A 85 -16.90 4.82 4.73
CA SER A 85 -16.79 6.17 4.20
C SER A 85 -16.02 6.17 2.87
N PRO A 86 -16.46 6.93 1.86
CA PRO A 86 -15.71 7.09 0.60
C PRO A 86 -14.35 7.79 0.80
N ARG A 87 -14.08 8.34 2.00
CA ARG A 87 -12.81 8.99 2.36
C ARG A 87 -11.81 8.05 3.04
N SER A 88 -12.22 6.84 3.41
CA SER A 88 -11.37 5.87 4.11
C SER A 88 -10.33 5.25 3.18
N ASN A 89 -9.07 5.32 3.59
CA ASN A 89 -7.98 4.64 2.89
C ASN A 89 -8.07 3.11 3.09
N ALA A 90 -8.52 2.65 4.27
CA ALA A 90 -8.84 1.25 4.50
C ALA A 90 -9.93 0.74 3.56
N GLY A 91 -11.00 1.51 3.35
CA GLY A 91 -12.05 1.21 2.37
C GLY A 91 -11.50 1.09 0.94
N LEU A 92 -10.62 2.02 0.53
CA LEU A 92 -9.94 1.98 -0.76
C LEU A 92 -9.08 0.70 -0.93
N VAL A 93 -8.29 0.35 0.09
CA VAL A 93 -7.43 -0.83 0.11
C VAL A 93 -8.26 -2.12 0.06
N ALA A 94 -9.33 -2.20 0.84
CA ALA A 94 -10.25 -3.32 0.81
C ALA A 94 -10.87 -3.51 -0.59
N ALA A 95 -11.32 -2.42 -1.21
CA ALA A 95 -11.99 -2.48 -2.51
C ALA A 95 -11.05 -2.80 -3.69
N ASN A 96 -9.76 -2.48 -3.61
CA ASN A 96 -8.86 -2.55 -4.77
C ASN A 96 -7.63 -3.44 -4.58
N LEU A 97 -7.10 -3.58 -3.36
CA LEU A 97 -5.88 -4.37 -3.10
C LEU A 97 -6.19 -5.72 -2.47
N LEU A 98 -6.99 -5.76 -1.41
CA LEU A 98 -7.32 -6.99 -0.66
C LEU A 98 -8.38 -7.84 -1.38
N GLN A 99 -8.13 -8.07 -2.66
CA GLN A 99 -8.95 -8.80 -3.62
C GLN A 99 -8.11 -9.92 -4.23
N ASN A 100 -8.72 -10.80 -5.03
CA ASN A 100 -8.00 -11.83 -5.79
C ASN A 100 -7.05 -12.66 -4.92
N ALA A 101 -5.75 -12.75 -5.27
CA ALA A 101 -4.75 -13.48 -4.48
C ALA A 101 -4.39 -12.71 -3.19
N ALA A 102 -4.35 -11.38 -3.26
CA ALA A 102 -4.01 -10.51 -2.15
C ALA A 102 -5.04 -10.48 -1.01
N ARG A 103 -6.22 -11.08 -1.19
CA ARG A 103 -7.19 -11.30 -0.09
C ARG A 103 -6.60 -12.09 1.09
N ALA A 104 -5.54 -12.88 0.86
CA ALA A 104 -4.90 -13.67 1.89
C ALA A 104 -3.96 -12.84 2.79
N ALA A 105 -3.67 -11.59 2.42
CA ALA A 105 -2.86 -10.70 3.22
C ALA A 105 -3.53 -10.34 4.55
N ARG A 106 -2.72 -10.21 5.60
CA ARG A 106 -3.18 -9.64 6.87
C ARG A 106 -3.24 -8.12 6.74
N PHE A 107 -4.40 -7.53 6.97
CA PHE A 107 -4.54 -6.09 7.03
C PHE A 107 -4.46 -5.56 8.47
N VAL A 108 -3.67 -4.50 8.67
CA VAL A 108 -3.56 -3.76 9.93
C VAL A 108 -4.08 -2.34 9.67
N PRO A 109 -5.32 -2.02 10.10
CA PRO A 109 -5.90 -0.70 9.91
C PRO A 109 -5.26 0.34 10.86
N LEU A 110 -5.46 1.62 10.54
CA LEU A 110 -5.11 2.75 11.42
C LEU A 110 -6.34 3.45 12.02
N TYR A 111 -7.53 2.90 11.79
CA TYR A 111 -8.79 3.39 12.35
C TYR A 111 -9.44 2.30 13.19
N HIS A 112 -9.92 2.68 14.37
CA HIS A 112 -10.89 1.96 15.17
C HIS A 112 -11.98 2.93 15.63
N GLU A 113 -13.16 2.40 15.91
CA GLU A 113 -14.24 3.20 16.50
C GLU A 113 -13.89 3.54 17.96
N ALA A 114 -14.05 4.80 18.34
CA ALA A 114 -13.73 5.32 19.66
C ALA A 114 -14.81 6.31 20.11
N ALA A 115 -15.12 6.34 21.41
CA ALA A 115 -16.17 7.20 21.97
C ALA A 115 -15.73 8.67 22.10
N GLY A 116 -14.42 8.92 22.16
CA GLY A 116 -13.80 10.23 22.29
C GLY A 116 -12.37 10.23 21.73
N ILE A 117 -11.72 11.39 21.74
CA ILE A 117 -10.35 11.54 21.23
C ILE A 117 -9.36 10.77 22.11
N GLU A 118 -9.62 10.72 23.42
CA GLU A 118 -8.80 10.01 24.40
C GLU A 118 -8.77 8.50 24.13
N ASP A 119 -9.89 7.91 23.71
CA ASP A 119 -10.01 6.48 23.37
C ASP A 119 -9.48 6.17 21.95
N ALA A 120 -9.22 7.20 21.15
CA ALA A 120 -8.72 7.09 19.79
C ALA A 120 -7.18 7.09 19.70
N ALA A 121 -6.48 7.50 20.78
CA ALA A 121 -5.03 7.74 20.81
C ALA A 121 -4.16 6.50 21.08
#